data_AF-A0A5E8B2D3-F1
#
_entry.id   AF-A0A5E8B2D3-F1
#
_cell.length_a   1.000
_cell.length_b   1.000
_cell.length_c   1.000
_cell.angle_alpha   90.00
_cell.angle_beta   90.00
_cell.angle_gamma   90.00
#
_symmetry.space_group_name_H-M   'P 1'
#
loop_
_entity.id
_entity.type
_entity.pdbx_description
1 polymer ?
#
loop_
_entity_poly.entity_id
_entity_poly.type
_entity_poly.pdbx_seq_one_letter_code
_entity_poly.pdbx_strand_id
1 'polypeptide(L)'
;MSASVPLSDSDRWPWLESVATKSALAAAEAPARIAVASCSALKQSYREFLISHMIKVVPFCAMLLVFLYPESESDADLVASRMEQRSATTNHFMASDMISSQLAITQVPHNDEGLLSKPSYRCLPIRVKKNLTPEDVVVRIISLINMN
;
A
#
# COMPACT_ATOMS: atom_id res chain seq x y z
N MET A 1 8.55 12.99 -6.69
CA MET A 1 9.53 12.08 -7.34
C MET A 1 9.55 12.33 -8.84
N SER A 2 10.09 13.48 -9.27
CA SER A 2 10.25 13.86 -10.69
C SER A 2 11.72 14.02 -11.10
N ALA A 3 12.64 14.00 -10.13
CA ALA A 3 14.07 14.25 -10.33
C ALA A 3 14.92 12.96 -10.31
N SER A 4 14.30 11.78 -10.42
CA SER A 4 14.97 10.46 -10.36
C SER A 4 15.81 10.15 -9.10
N VAL A 5 15.69 10.96 -8.05
CA VAL A 5 16.31 10.71 -6.74
C VAL A 5 15.32 9.99 -5.83
N PRO A 6 15.66 8.80 -5.28
CA PRO A 6 14.81 8.12 -4.31
C PRO A 6 14.57 8.97 -3.06
N LEU A 7 13.33 9.01 -2.58
CA LEU A 7 13.01 9.68 -1.32
C LEU A 7 13.77 9.02 -0.15
N SER A 8 14.13 9.83 0.85
CA SER A 8 14.57 9.40 2.17
C SER A 8 13.39 9.16 3.12
N ASP A 9 13.63 8.61 4.31
CA ASP A 9 12.57 8.43 5.31
C ASP A 9 12.04 9.79 5.78
N SER A 10 12.90 10.80 5.94
CA SER A 10 12.50 12.17 6.28
C SER A 10 11.55 12.79 5.25
N ASP A 11 11.72 12.48 3.97
CA ASP A 11 10.81 12.97 2.92
C ASP A 11 9.44 12.26 2.97
N ARG A 12 9.40 11.03 3.51
CA ARG A 12 8.20 10.21 3.55
C ARG A 12 7.31 10.51 4.74
N TRP A 13 7.86 10.88 5.90
CA TRP A 13 7.06 11.07 7.12
C TRP A 13 5.92 12.09 6.95
N PRO A 14 6.12 13.30 6.39
CA PRO A 14 5.03 14.26 6.20
C PRO A 14 3.95 13.75 5.23
N TRP A 15 4.35 12.97 4.22
CA TRP A 15 3.41 12.36 3.29
C TRP A 15 2.57 11.27 3.96
N LEU A 16 3.20 10.38 4.74
CA LEU A 16 2.50 9.35 5.50
C LEU A 16 1.50 9.95 6.50
N GLU A 17 1.89 11.04 7.17
CA GLU A 17 1.01 11.79 8.06
C GLU A 17 -0.20 12.36 7.31
N SER A 18 0.02 12.96 6.13
CA SER A 18 -1.06 13.45 5.29
C SER A 18 -1.99 12.32 4.83
N VAL A 19 -1.46 11.15 4.46
CA VAL A 19 -2.28 10.00 4.05
C VAL A 19 -3.13 9.53 5.22
N ALA A 20 -2.53 9.31 6.39
CA ALA A 20 -3.23 8.88 7.61
C ALA A 20 -4.35 9.86 7.99
N THR A 21 -4.04 11.15 8.04
CA THR A 21 -4.99 12.20 8.45
C THR A 21 -6.15 12.30 7.47
N LYS A 22 -5.88 12.44 6.18
CA LYS A 22 -6.92 12.66 5.16
C LYS A 22 -7.82 11.44 5.00
N SER A 23 -7.25 10.24 5.02
CA SER A 23 -8.06 9.02 4.89
C SER A 23 -8.91 8.74 6.13
N ALA A 24 -8.42 9.01 7.34
CA ALA A 24 -9.22 8.90 8.56
C ALA A 24 -10.39 9.89 8.57
N LEU A 25 -10.15 11.16 8.23
CA LEU A 25 -11.20 12.18 8.15
C LEU A 25 -12.20 11.86 7.03
N ALA A 26 -11.73 11.46 5.84
CA ALA A 26 -12.62 11.07 4.74
C ALA A 26 -13.50 9.87 5.12
N ALA A 27 -12.96 8.88 5.82
CA ALA A 27 -13.75 7.77 6.34
C ALA A 27 -14.77 8.26 7.37
N ALA A 28 -14.38 9.17 8.28
CA ALA A 28 -15.30 9.72 9.26
C ALA A 28 -16.44 10.53 8.62
N GLU A 29 -16.21 11.23 7.51
CA GLU A 29 -17.23 12.05 6.84
C GLU A 29 -18.12 11.25 5.87
N ALA A 30 -17.61 10.15 5.32
CA ALA A 30 -18.34 9.35 4.34
C ALA A 30 -19.58 8.66 4.95
N PRO A 31 -20.72 8.59 4.23
CA PRO A 31 -21.91 7.86 4.70
C PRO A 31 -21.65 6.40 5.04
N ALA A 32 -20.80 5.73 4.25
CA ALA A 32 -20.40 4.34 4.46
C ALA A 32 -19.35 4.15 5.57
N ARG A 33 -18.84 5.25 6.15
CA ARG A 33 -17.75 5.27 7.14
C ARG A 33 -16.45 4.59 6.67
N ILE A 34 -16.21 4.59 5.35
CA ILE A 34 -15.08 3.92 4.70
C ILE A 34 -14.41 4.89 3.74
N ALA A 35 -13.08 4.90 3.73
CA ALA A 35 -12.26 5.53 2.69
C ALA A 35 -11.18 4.55 2.21
N VAL A 36 -10.83 4.61 0.93
CA VAL A 36 -9.77 3.81 0.32
C VAL A 36 -8.68 4.75 -0.17
N ALA A 37 -7.44 4.49 0.21
CA ALA A 37 -6.26 5.25 -0.22
C ALA A 37 -5.18 4.29 -0.69
N SER A 38 -4.39 4.71 -1.69
CA SER A 38 -3.19 3.99 -2.12
C SER A 38 -1.96 4.56 -1.43
N CYS A 39 -1.18 3.68 -0.80
CA CYS A 39 0.09 3.99 -0.16
C CYS A 39 1.00 2.77 -0.28
N SER A 40 2.27 2.99 -0.62
CA SER A 40 3.22 1.87 -0.74
C SER A 40 3.51 1.20 0.61
N ALA A 41 3.50 1.96 1.72
CA ALA A 41 3.60 1.47 3.09
C ALA A 41 4.67 0.35 3.28
N LEU A 42 5.83 0.56 2.65
CA LEU A 42 6.82 -0.49 2.37
C LEU A 42 7.49 -1.06 3.62
N LYS A 43 7.73 -0.23 4.64
CA LYS A 43 8.35 -0.65 5.89
C LYS A 43 7.29 -0.86 6.98
N GLN A 44 7.55 -1.78 7.91
CA GLN A 44 6.71 -1.98 9.10
C GLN A 44 6.54 -0.67 9.88
N SER A 45 7.63 0.10 10.06
CA SER A 45 7.58 1.40 10.73
C SER A 45 6.62 2.39 10.06
N TYR A 46 6.46 2.34 8.73
CA TYR A 46 5.52 3.19 8.00
C TYR A 46 4.08 2.77 8.29
N ARG A 47 3.81 1.47 8.30
CA ARG A 47 2.48 0.91 8.60
C ARG A 47 2.06 1.22 10.04
N GLU A 48 2.98 1.06 10.99
CA GLU A 48 2.77 1.43 12.39
C GLU A 48 2.54 2.92 12.57
N PHE A 49 3.28 3.76 11.85
CA PHE A 49 3.10 5.21 11.85
C PHE A 49 1.71 5.61 11.33
N LEU A 50 1.26 5.01 10.21
CA LEU A 50 -0.04 5.26 9.60
C LEU A 50 -1.18 4.98 10.59
N ILE A 51 -1.26 3.76 11.14
CA ILE A 51 -2.33 3.41 12.08
C ILE A 51 -2.29 4.28 13.34
N SER A 52 -1.10 4.58 13.87
CA SER A 52 -0.98 5.37 15.09
C SER A 52 -1.46 6.81 14.88
N HIS A 53 -1.20 7.40 13.71
CA HIS A 53 -1.70 8.73 13.38
C HIS A 53 -3.21 8.72 13.07
N MET A 54 -3.70 7.71 12.36
CA MET A 54 -5.14 7.56 12.10
C MET A 54 -5.95 7.55 13.39
N ILE A 55 -5.54 6.74 14.38
CA ILE A 55 -6.22 6.64 15.68
C ILE A 55 -6.11 7.95 16.47
N LYS A 56 -4.98 8.68 16.38
CA LYS A 56 -4.87 10.00 17.02
C LYS A 56 -5.86 11.01 16.45
N VAL A 57 -6.09 10.99 15.14
CA VAL A 57 -7.03 11.90 14.45
C VAL A 57 -8.48 11.47 14.66
N VAL A 58 -8.75 10.17 14.58
CA VAL A 58 -10.08 9.57 14.77
C VAL A 58 -9.95 8.32 15.66
N PRO A 59 -10.22 8.40 16.98
CA PRO A 59 -9.94 7.35 17.97
C PRO A 59 -10.53 5.97 17.68
N PHE A 60 -11.65 5.90 16.95
CA PHE A 60 -12.34 4.66 16.61
C PHE A 60 -12.10 4.21 15.16
N CYS A 61 -11.15 4.83 14.46
CA CYS A 61 -10.79 4.43 13.10
C CYS A 61 -10.04 3.10 13.13
N ALA A 62 -10.47 2.19 12.25
CA ALA A 62 -9.77 0.94 11.98
C ALA A 62 -9.14 0.98 10.58
N MET A 63 -7.97 0.36 10.43
CA MET A 63 -7.25 0.25 9.18
C MET A 63 -7.21 -1.20 8.72
N LEU A 64 -7.69 -1.44 7.51
CA LEU A 64 -7.39 -2.65 6.75
C LEU A 64 -6.32 -2.31 5.71
N LEU A 65 -5.13 -2.90 5.85
CA LEU A 65 -4.09 -2.80 4.84
C LEU A 65 -4.16 -3.99 3.90
N VAL A 66 -4.41 -3.74 2.62
CA VAL A 66 -4.23 -4.73 1.55
C VAL A 66 -2.86 -4.52 0.94
N PHE A 67 -1.94 -5.47 1.17
CA PHE A 67 -0.56 -5.36 0.71
C PHE A 67 -0.32 -6.28 -0.47
N LEU A 68 -0.24 -5.71 -1.68
CA LEU A 68 0.03 -6.46 -2.91
C LEU A 68 1.53 -6.60 -3.13
N TYR A 69 2.02 -7.82 -3.35
CA TYR A 69 3.43 -8.08 -3.63
C TYR A 69 3.61 -9.23 -4.64
N PRO A 70 4.68 -9.21 -5.45
CA PRO A 70 4.96 -10.28 -6.40
C PRO A 70 5.28 -11.60 -5.68
N GLU A 71 4.86 -12.74 -6.24
CA GLU A 71 5.17 -14.06 -5.69
C GLU A 71 6.62 -14.49 -5.96
N SER A 72 7.15 -14.15 -7.13
CA SER A 72 8.51 -14.48 -7.56
C SER A 72 9.22 -13.27 -8.16
N GLU A 73 10.55 -13.36 -8.34
CA GLU A 73 11.32 -12.35 -9.09
C GLU A 73 10.74 -12.14 -10.50
N SER A 74 10.34 -13.23 -11.18
CA SER A 74 9.72 -13.14 -12.51
C SER A 74 8.35 -12.43 -12.51
N ASP A 75 7.66 -12.38 -11.37
CA ASP A 75 6.44 -11.58 -11.22
C ASP A 75 6.77 -10.11 -10.93
N ALA A 76 7.89 -9.84 -10.26
CA ALA A 76 8.41 -8.49 -10.07
C ALA A 76 8.85 -7.85 -11.40
N ASP A 77 9.47 -8.64 -12.29
CA ASP A 77 9.83 -8.21 -13.65
C ASP A 77 8.60 -7.75 -14.44
N LEU A 78 7.45 -8.39 -14.27
CA LEU A 78 6.21 -7.96 -14.90
C LEU A 78 5.78 -6.56 -14.43
N VAL A 79 5.98 -6.22 -13.15
CA VAL A 79 5.67 -4.87 -12.64
C VAL A 79 6.55 -3.84 -13.35
N ALA A 80 7.83 -4.14 -13.53
CA ALA A 80 8.76 -3.30 -14.29
C ALA A 80 8.33 -3.13 -15.74
N SER A 81 8.05 -4.23 -16.46
CA SER A 81 7.60 -4.17 -17.84
C SER A 81 6.29 -3.39 -18.01
N ARG A 82 5.32 -3.56 -17.09
CA ARG A 82 4.05 -2.81 -17.10
C ARG A 82 4.28 -1.30 -16.90
N MET A 83 5.24 -0.91 -16.07
CA MET A 83 5.58 0.50 -15.86
C MET A 83 6.31 1.09 -17.06
N GLU A 84 7.24 0.37 -17.67
CA GLU A 84 7.93 0.80 -18.89
C GLU A 84 6.97 1.01 -20.05
N GLN A 85 6.06 0.06 -20.29
CA GLN A 85 5.02 0.20 -21.32
C GLN A 85 4.13 1.43 -21.09
N ARG A 86 3.78 1.72 -19.84
CA ARG A 86 3.03 2.93 -19.48
C ARG A 86 3.86 4.18 -19.66
N SER A 87 5.15 4.19 -19.29
CA SER A 87 6.03 5.34 -19.52
C SER A 87 6.24 5.62 -21.00
N ALA A 88 6.27 4.60 -21.85
CA ALA A 88 6.41 4.75 -23.29
C ALA A 88 5.15 5.32 -23.96
N THR A 89 3.98 5.07 -23.38
CA THR A 89 2.67 5.49 -23.94
C THR A 89 2.09 6.72 -23.26
N THR A 90 2.53 7.02 -22.04
CA THR A 90 2.12 8.18 -21.24
C THR A 90 3.37 8.97 -20.90
N ASN A 91 3.43 10.24 -21.32
CA ASN A 91 4.58 11.13 -21.12
C ASN A 91 4.77 11.55 -19.63
N HIS A 92 4.29 10.73 -18.69
CA HIS A 92 3.96 11.14 -17.33
C HIS A 92 4.30 10.12 -16.23
N PHE A 93 4.80 8.92 -16.54
CA PHE A 93 5.06 7.92 -15.50
C PHE A 93 6.53 7.51 -15.35
N MET A 94 6.88 7.28 -14.09
CA MET A 94 8.20 7.20 -13.48
C MET A 94 9.16 6.19 -14.14
N ALA A 95 10.47 6.50 -14.11
CA ALA A 95 11.54 5.64 -14.61
C ALA A 95 11.56 4.25 -13.93
N SER A 96 11.91 3.21 -14.69
CA SER A 96 11.95 1.80 -14.27
C SER A 96 12.84 1.56 -13.04
N ASP A 97 13.95 2.29 -12.91
CA ASP A 97 14.90 2.19 -11.80
C ASP A 97 14.28 2.44 -10.41
N MET A 98 13.14 3.13 -10.35
CA MET A 98 12.42 3.35 -9.10
C MET A 98 11.89 2.06 -8.49
N ILE A 99 11.43 1.11 -9.31
CA ILE A 99 10.78 -0.12 -8.84
C ILE A 99 11.78 -0.95 -8.05
N SER A 100 13.00 -1.08 -8.57
CA SER A 100 14.11 -1.75 -7.91
C SER A 100 14.38 -1.14 -6.53
N SER A 101 14.40 0.19 -6.42
CA SER A 101 14.59 0.87 -5.13
C SER A 101 13.43 0.65 -4.13
N GLN A 102 12.19 0.54 -4.62
CA GLN A 102 11.02 0.26 -3.76
C GLN A 102 11.05 -1.20 -3.29
N LEU A 103 11.31 -2.14 -4.19
CA LEU A 103 11.41 -3.57 -3.87
C LEU A 103 12.53 -3.82 -2.86
N ALA A 104 13.68 -3.15 -3.01
CA ALA A 104 14.81 -3.29 -2.09
C ALA A 104 14.51 -2.88 -0.64
N ILE A 105 13.59 -1.93 -0.42
CA ILE A 105 13.19 -1.50 0.94
C ILE A 105 11.88 -2.16 1.42
N THR A 106 11.28 -3.03 0.61
CA THR A 106 10.00 -3.66 0.92
C THR A 106 10.15 -4.67 2.04
N GLN A 107 9.39 -4.48 3.11
CA GLN A 107 9.22 -5.42 4.21
C GLN A 107 7.82 -6.00 4.11
N VAL A 108 7.68 -7.17 3.46
CA VAL A 108 6.39 -7.85 3.28
C VAL A 108 5.78 -8.13 4.66
N PRO A 109 4.55 -7.68 4.94
CA PRO A 109 3.92 -7.87 6.23
C PRO A 109 3.61 -9.35 6.46
N HIS A 110 3.76 -9.77 7.72
CA HIS A 110 3.41 -11.12 8.14
C HIS A 110 1.87 -11.22 8.33
N ASN A 111 1.31 -12.43 8.26
CA ASN A 111 -0.15 -12.63 8.30
C ASN A 111 -0.78 -12.19 9.65
N ASP A 112 0.02 -12.13 10.70
CA ASP A 112 -0.34 -11.73 12.06
C ASP A 112 -0.01 -10.27 12.38
N GLU A 113 0.56 -9.53 11.43
CA GLU A 113 0.87 -8.12 11.62
C GLU A 113 -0.41 -7.32 11.89
N GLY A 114 -0.41 -6.60 13.02
CA GLY A 114 -1.56 -5.83 13.50
C GLY A 114 -2.50 -6.61 14.43
N LEU A 115 -2.65 -7.92 14.24
CA LEU A 115 -3.60 -8.74 15.01
C LEU A 115 -3.26 -8.85 16.50
N LEU A 116 -1.96 -8.81 16.86
CA LEU A 116 -1.51 -9.02 18.24
C LEU A 116 -1.30 -7.73 19.03
N SER A 117 -1.17 -6.57 18.38
CA SER A 117 -0.77 -5.31 19.03
C SER A 117 -1.77 -4.17 18.91
N LYS A 118 -2.69 -4.19 17.92
CA LYS A 118 -3.66 -3.11 17.68
C LYS A 118 -4.98 -3.70 17.13
N PRO A 119 -6.04 -3.85 17.94
CA PRO A 119 -7.30 -4.44 17.46
C PRO A 119 -7.95 -3.66 16.30
N SER A 120 -7.60 -2.38 16.15
CA SER A 120 -8.02 -1.53 15.04
C SER A 120 -7.16 -1.67 13.77
N TYR A 121 -6.25 -2.64 13.68
CA TYR A 121 -5.38 -2.84 12.51
C TYR A 121 -5.35 -4.30 12.07
N ARG A 122 -5.65 -4.52 10.79
CA ARG A 122 -5.48 -5.81 10.12
C ARG A 122 -4.69 -5.63 8.84
N CYS A 123 -3.79 -6.56 8.57
CA CYS A 123 -3.06 -6.62 7.31
C CYS A 123 -3.44 -7.88 6.51
N LEU A 124 -3.61 -7.71 5.20
CA LEU A 124 -3.84 -8.76 4.23
C LEU A 124 -2.71 -8.74 3.18
N PRO A 125 -1.61 -9.46 3.42
CA PRO A 125 -0.59 -9.66 2.40
C PRO A 125 -1.13 -10.58 1.30
N ILE A 126 -1.25 -10.07 0.08
CA ILE A 126 -1.74 -10.81 -1.08
C ILE A 126 -0.63 -10.94 -2.13
N ARG A 127 -0.27 -12.20 -2.38
CA ARG A 127 0.65 -12.57 -3.47
C ARG A 127 -0.04 -12.39 -4.81
N VAL A 128 0.58 -11.62 -5.69
CA VAL A 128 0.12 -11.39 -7.07
C VAL A 128 1.05 -12.14 -8.02
N LYS A 129 0.46 -12.99 -8.86
CA LYS A 129 1.15 -13.73 -9.91
C LYS A 129 0.95 -13.03 -11.25
N LYS A 130 1.91 -13.16 -12.16
CA LYS A 130 1.88 -12.53 -13.48
C LYS A 130 0.70 -12.91 -14.37
N ASN A 131 0.12 -14.08 -14.14
CA ASN A 131 -1.04 -14.57 -14.88
C ASN A 131 -2.38 -14.06 -14.33
N LEU A 132 -2.41 -13.27 -13.25
CA LEU A 132 -3.64 -12.68 -12.72
C LEU A 132 -3.94 -11.34 -13.39
N THR A 133 -5.22 -11.15 -13.72
CA THR A 133 -5.77 -9.85 -14.15
C THR A 133 -6.02 -8.94 -12.94
N PRO A 134 -6.13 -7.61 -13.11
CA PRO A 134 -6.58 -6.72 -12.05
C PRO A 134 -7.93 -7.15 -11.44
N GLU A 135 -8.85 -7.64 -12.26
CA GLU A 135 -10.16 -8.14 -11.86
C GLU A 135 -10.03 -9.35 -10.93
N ASP A 136 -9.17 -10.32 -11.27
CA ASP A 136 -8.89 -11.48 -10.42
C ASP A 136 -8.34 -11.06 -9.04
N VAL A 137 -7.45 -10.05 -9.03
CA VAL A 137 -6.88 -9.51 -7.78
C VAL A 137 -7.97 -8.85 -6.94
N VAL A 138 -8.85 -8.05 -7.55
CA VAL A 138 -9.97 -7.40 -6.85
C VAL A 138 -10.94 -8.43 -6.27
N VAL A 139 -11.34 -9.43 -7.06
CA VAL A 139 -12.21 -10.52 -6.58
C VAL A 139 -11.59 -11.22 -5.38
N ARG A 140 -10.29 -11.50 -5.44
CA ARG A 140 -9.54 -12.11 -4.33
C ARG A 140 -9.51 -11.23 -3.08
N ILE A 141 -9.31 -9.92 -3.23
CA ILE A 141 -9.34 -8.96 -2.11
C ILE A 141 -10.71 -9.00 -1.43
N ILE A 142 -11.79 -8.83 -2.19
CA ILE A 142 -13.16 -8.80 -1.66
C ILE A 142 -13.49 -10.10 -0.94
N SER A 143 -13.10 -11.24 -1.51
CA SER A 143 -13.30 -12.56 -0.92
C SER A 143 -12.60 -12.69 0.44
N LEU A 144 -11.35 -12.21 0.58
CA LEU A 144 -10.60 -12.24 1.84
C LEU A 144 -11.15 -11.28 2.91
N ILE A 145 -11.76 -10.17 2.47
CA ILE A 145 -12.44 -9.23 3.36
C ILE A 145 -13.70 -9.87 3.95
N ASN A 146 -14.50 -10.57 3.14
CA ASN A 146 -15.78 -11.15 3.56
C ASN A 146 -15.67 -12.46 4.36
N MET A 147 -14.54 -13.16 4.31
CA MET A 147 -14.35 -14.45 5.00
C MET A 147 -14.07 -14.36 6.50
N ASN A 148 -13.94 -13.16 7.08
CA ASN A 148 -13.60 -12.95 8.49
C ASN A 148 -14.31 -11.71 9.05
#